data_AF-A0A8T5M5X8-F1
#
_entry.id   AF-A0A8T5M5X8-F1
#
_cell.length_a   1.000
_cell.length_b   1.000
_cell.length_c   1.000
_cell.angle_alpha   90.00
_cell.angle_beta   90.00
_cell.angle_gamma   90.00
#
_symmetry.space_group_name_H-M   'P 1'
#
loop_
_entity.id
_entity.type
_entity.pdbx_description
1 polymer ?
#
loop_
_entity_poly.entity_id
_entity_poly.type
_entity_poly.pdbx_seq_one_letter_code
_entity_poly.pdbx_strand_id
1 'polypeptide(L)'
;MKKDKIHIQGACTANQGRSPVFELLGRRYVVFEGLDGLVLVTSTGTEADSANRGEYTYRAIKHIFRRGLNFDEQAKSYHEPGTANPIYGTAERPWVEELVSDTATEWTLMHNPQLQPLVQPLLRRTVEALGQFEHAQRSKYLKKVGIYMQDRQGIQTRADRTIDYFIGMAPGNAAAARTIFSDGHIRYVGVVYDIGQFTGLDPITNGWGNALPSKYEQMYADLEHATTVTMERVREERSI
;
A
#
# COMPACT_ATOMS: atom_id res chain seq x y z
N MET A 1 -23.70 -4.22 -30.60
CA MET A 1 -23.33 -4.73 -29.26
C MET A 1 -22.10 -3.96 -28.79
N LYS A 2 -22.10 -3.35 -27.60
CA LYS A 2 -20.86 -2.82 -27.02
C LYS A 2 -19.96 -4.03 -26.75
N LYS A 3 -18.74 -4.04 -27.27
CA LYS A 3 -17.73 -5.01 -26.81
C LYS A 3 -17.50 -4.71 -25.32
N ASP A 4 -17.63 -5.72 -24.47
CA ASP A 4 -17.28 -5.58 -23.06
C ASP A 4 -15.79 -5.21 -22.96
N LYS A 5 -15.47 -4.28 -22.05
CA LYS A 5 -14.08 -3.83 -21.85
C LYS A 5 -13.30 -4.93 -21.13
N ILE A 6 -12.02 -5.09 -21.49
CA ILE A 6 -11.09 -5.90 -20.73
C ILE A 6 -10.86 -5.24 -19.37
N HIS A 7 -11.23 -5.93 -18.30
CA HIS A 7 -11.14 -5.39 -16.95
C HIS A 7 -9.90 -5.93 -16.22
N ILE A 8 -8.98 -5.01 -15.92
CA ILE A 8 -7.77 -5.25 -15.14
C ILE A 8 -7.97 -4.65 -13.74
N GLN A 9 -7.80 -5.46 -12.70
CA GLN A 9 -7.88 -5.02 -11.32
C GLN A 9 -6.56 -5.28 -10.58
N GLY A 10 -5.93 -4.21 -10.08
CA GLY A 10 -4.75 -4.29 -9.22
C GLY A 10 -5.12 -4.43 -7.74
N ALA A 11 -4.37 -5.23 -6.97
CA ALA A 11 -4.67 -5.45 -5.55
C ALA A 11 -3.44 -5.42 -4.65
N CYS A 12 -3.48 -4.57 -3.62
CA CYS A 12 -2.54 -4.62 -2.49
C CYS A 12 -3.31 -4.93 -1.21
N THR A 13 -2.67 -4.88 -0.04
CA THR A 13 -3.32 -5.27 1.22
C THR A 13 -4.55 -4.41 1.53
N ALA A 14 -4.42 -3.07 1.60
CA ALA A 14 -5.50 -2.17 2.03
C ALA A 14 -6.02 -1.18 0.96
N ASN A 15 -5.59 -1.28 -0.30
CA ASN A 15 -5.94 -0.32 -1.36
C ASN A 15 -5.55 1.16 -1.08
N GLN A 16 -4.42 1.40 -0.42
CA GLN A 16 -3.98 2.77 -0.06
C GLN A 16 -2.67 3.19 -0.76
N GLY A 17 -1.80 2.23 -1.02
CA GLY A 17 -0.46 2.45 -1.58
C GLY A 17 -0.32 2.01 -3.03
N ARG A 18 0.14 0.77 -3.20
CA ARG A 18 0.51 0.18 -4.50
C ARG A 18 -0.68 0.10 -5.47
N SER A 19 -1.79 -0.53 -5.09
CA SER A 19 -2.88 -0.76 -6.06
C SER A 19 -3.60 0.50 -6.55
N PRO A 20 -3.82 1.59 -5.76
CA PRO A 20 -4.32 2.84 -6.32
C PRO A 20 -3.36 3.51 -7.31
N VAL A 21 -2.05 3.41 -7.07
CA VAL A 21 -1.05 3.97 -7.99
C VAL A 21 -1.03 3.18 -9.30
N PHE A 22 -1.11 1.85 -9.22
CA PHE A 22 -1.29 0.99 -10.39
C PHE A 22 -2.55 1.38 -11.20
N GLU A 23 -3.70 1.58 -10.55
CA GLU A 23 -4.93 2.00 -11.23
C GLU A 23 -4.73 3.34 -11.97
N LEU A 24 -4.14 4.33 -11.31
CA LEU A 24 -3.98 5.66 -11.90
C LEU A 24 -2.99 5.66 -13.07
N LEU A 25 -1.88 4.93 -12.94
CA LEU A 25 -0.90 4.76 -14.01
C LEU A 25 -1.51 3.98 -15.19
N GLY A 26 -2.23 2.89 -14.92
CA GLY A 26 -2.90 2.09 -15.94
C GLY A 26 -3.97 2.87 -16.67
N ARG A 27 -4.79 3.67 -15.97
CA ARG A 27 -5.76 4.57 -16.62
C ARG A 27 -5.10 5.63 -17.49
N ARG A 28 -3.98 6.21 -17.04
CA ARG A 28 -3.21 7.14 -17.86
C ARG A 28 -2.72 6.45 -19.13
N TYR A 29 -2.17 5.24 -19.02
CA TYR A 29 -1.74 4.43 -20.17
C TYR A 29 -2.92 4.18 -21.14
N VAL A 30 -4.06 3.74 -20.62
CA VAL A 30 -5.28 3.50 -21.42
C VAL A 30 -5.71 4.74 -22.20
N VAL A 31 -5.69 5.91 -21.58
CA VAL A 31 -6.05 7.17 -22.27
C VAL A 31 -4.99 7.55 -23.29
N PHE A 32 -3.71 7.45 -22.94
CA PHE A 32 -2.59 7.83 -23.80
C PHE A 32 -2.50 6.96 -25.07
N GLU A 33 -2.74 5.66 -24.94
CA GLU A 33 -2.75 4.70 -26.05
C GLU A 33 -4.09 4.60 -26.79
N GLY A 34 -5.12 5.38 -26.39
CA GLY A 34 -6.44 5.36 -27.04
C GLY A 34 -7.24 4.07 -26.82
N LEU A 35 -7.03 3.40 -25.68
CA LEU A 35 -7.68 2.13 -25.30
C LEU A 35 -8.90 2.32 -24.40
N ASP A 36 -9.39 3.56 -24.21
CA ASP A 36 -10.45 3.91 -23.25
C ASP A 36 -11.79 3.20 -23.56
N GLY A 37 -12.05 2.89 -24.83
CA GLY A 37 -13.19 2.08 -25.27
C GLY A 37 -13.02 0.57 -25.05
N LEU A 38 -11.80 0.10 -24.75
CA LEU A 38 -11.42 -1.32 -24.77
C LEU A 38 -10.98 -1.86 -23.41
N VAL A 39 -10.39 -1.01 -22.55
CA VAL A 39 -9.79 -1.44 -21.28
C VAL A 39 -10.35 -0.64 -20.11
N LEU A 40 -10.64 -1.32 -19.00
CA LEU A 40 -11.00 -0.75 -17.71
C LEU A 40 -9.95 -1.15 -16.68
N VAL A 41 -9.36 -0.17 -15.99
CA VAL A 41 -8.43 -0.42 -14.88
C VAL A 41 -9.04 0.04 -13.56
N THR A 42 -9.03 -0.85 -12.56
CA THR A 42 -9.49 -0.59 -11.19
C THR A 42 -8.51 -1.10 -10.14
N SER A 43 -8.70 -0.73 -8.88
CA SER A 43 -7.93 -1.24 -7.74
C SER A 43 -8.80 -1.74 -6.59
N THR A 44 -8.21 -2.63 -5.79
CA THR A 44 -8.81 -3.17 -4.56
C THR A 44 -7.77 -3.45 -3.45
N GLY A 45 -8.30 -3.80 -2.28
CA GLY A 45 -7.60 -4.31 -1.10
C GLY A 45 -7.94 -5.79 -0.90
N THR A 46 -6.94 -6.63 -0.65
CA THR A 46 -7.17 -8.05 -0.33
C THR A 46 -7.63 -8.27 1.11
N GLU A 47 -7.45 -7.27 1.96
CA GLU A 47 -7.82 -7.31 3.38
C GLU A 47 -8.59 -6.05 3.76
N ALA A 48 -9.33 -6.12 4.86
CA ALA A 48 -9.94 -4.92 5.44
C ALA A 48 -8.88 -3.99 6.03
N ASP A 49 -9.14 -2.68 6.02
CA ASP A 49 -8.33 -1.61 6.62
C ASP A 49 -7.82 -1.93 8.05
N SER A 50 -8.46 -2.86 8.76
CA SER A 50 -8.06 -3.34 10.07
C SER A 50 -6.79 -4.20 10.10
N ALA A 51 -6.42 -4.90 9.02
CA ALA A 51 -5.24 -5.77 9.01
C ALA A 51 -3.92 -4.99 8.97
N ASN A 52 -3.91 -3.85 8.26
CA ASN A 52 -2.83 -2.86 8.32
C ASN A 52 -2.67 -2.22 9.72
N ARG A 53 -3.60 -2.43 10.65
CA ARG A 53 -3.43 -1.89 12.01
C ARG A 53 -2.57 -2.80 12.91
N GLY A 54 -2.28 -4.03 12.49
CA GLY A 54 -1.61 -5.04 13.31
C GLY A 54 -0.20 -5.46 12.88
N GLU A 55 0.20 -5.26 11.62
CA GLU A 55 1.40 -5.90 11.05
C GLU A 55 2.66 -5.01 11.00
N TYR A 56 2.86 -4.15 12.00
CA TYR A 56 4.19 -3.55 12.12
C TYR A 56 5.14 -4.55 12.77
N THR A 57 6.15 -4.96 12.01
CA THR A 57 7.26 -5.70 12.61
C THR A 57 7.83 -4.89 13.76
N TYR A 58 8.15 -5.55 14.87
CA TYR A 58 8.75 -4.94 16.05
C TYR A 58 9.95 -4.02 15.72
N ARG A 59 10.72 -4.35 14.67
CA ARG A 59 11.83 -3.52 14.16
C ARG A 59 11.36 -2.18 13.58
N ALA A 60 10.26 -2.17 12.82
CA ALA A 60 9.68 -0.95 12.27
C ALA A 60 9.14 -0.02 13.37
N ILE A 61 8.47 -0.60 14.38
CA ILE A 61 7.94 0.12 15.54
C ILE A 61 9.09 0.79 16.31
N LYS A 62 10.13 0.02 16.67
CA LYS A 62 11.32 0.56 17.34
C LYS A 62 12.00 1.65 16.52
N HIS A 63 12.12 1.48 15.21
CA HIS A 63 12.75 2.47 14.34
C HIS A 63 12.00 3.81 14.38
N ILE A 64 10.67 3.80 14.26
CA ILE A 64 9.86 5.02 14.25
C ILE A 64 9.89 5.74 15.60
N PHE A 65 9.75 4.98 16.70
CA PHE A 65 9.84 5.54 18.04
C PHE A 65 11.23 6.12 18.35
N ARG A 66 12.31 5.44 17.95
CA ARG A 66 13.70 5.92 18.13
C ARG A 66 13.93 7.25 17.43
N ARG A 67 13.40 7.43 16.22
CA ARG A 67 13.54 8.68 15.48
C ARG A 67 12.79 9.82 16.17
N GLY A 68 11.62 9.53 16.73
CA GLY A 68 10.78 10.53 17.41
C GLY A 68 11.38 11.08 18.70
N LEU A 69 12.44 10.46 19.25
CA LEU A 69 13.09 10.90 20.50
C LEU A 69 13.89 12.20 20.38
N ASN A 70 14.22 12.61 19.15
CA ASN A 70 14.94 13.86 18.86
C ASN A 70 13.97 15.00 18.51
N PHE A 71 12.96 15.23 19.36
CA PHE A 71 11.94 16.26 19.17
C PHE A 71 12.42 17.66 19.56
N ASP A 72 12.08 18.64 18.70
CA ASP A 72 12.06 20.07 18.99
C ASP A 72 10.68 20.59 18.51
N GLU A 73 9.95 21.37 19.33
CA GLU A 73 8.49 21.63 19.23
C GLU A 73 8.00 22.34 17.95
N GLN A 74 8.88 22.64 16.99
CA GLN A 74 8.58 23.50 15.85
C GLN A 74 8.32 22.79 14.51
N ALA A 75 8.24 21.46 14.47
CA ALA A 75 8.18 20.79 13.17
C ALA A 75 6.81 20.77 12.52
N LYS A 76 6.82 20.89 11.19
CA LYS A 76 5.61 20.91 10.37
C LYS A 76 5.05 19.50 10.12
N SER A 77 3.76 19.41 9.87
CA SER A 77 2.99 18.15 9.72
C SER A 77 3.26 17.34 8.43
N TYR A 78 4.32 17.61 7.68
CA TYR A 78 4.63 16.95 6.39
C TYR A 78 5.98 16.20 6.39
N HIS A 79 6.60 16.05 7.56
CA HIS A 79 7.86 15.33 7.71
C HIS A 79 7.64 13.82 7.85
N GLU A 80 8.72 13.07 7.67
CA GLU A 80 8.74 11.62 7.88
C GLU A 80 8.26 11.28 9.31
N PRO A 81 7.38 10.28 9.50
CA PRO A 81 6.89 9.90 10.82
C PRO A 81 8.03 9.59 11.79
N GLY A 82 7.98 10.19 12.98
CA GLY A 82 9.09 10.12 13.93
C GLY A 82 10.23 11.09 13.62
N THR A 83 10.11 12.02 12.67
CA THR A 83 11.06 13.14 12.55
C THR A 83 10.38 14.43 12.95
N ALA A 84 10.95 15.09 13.96
CA ALA A 84 10.61 16.44 14.39
C ALA A 84 9.16 16.65 14.91
N ASN A 85 8.24 15.68 14.80
CA ASN A 85 7.01 15.57 15.60
C ASN A 85 6.89 14.13 16.15
N PRO A 86 7.05 13.90 17.47
CA PRO A 86 6.89 12.60 18.05
C PRO A 86 5.44 12.17 17.91
N ILE A 87 5.24 10.87 17.69
CA ILE A 87 3.91 10.25 17.61
C ILE A 87 3.28 10.11 19.02
N TYR A 88 4.03 10.51 20.04
CA TYR A 88 3.74 10.42 21.46
C TYR A 88 3.93 11.78 22.14
N GLY A 89 3.15 12.03 23.18
CA GLY A 89 3.25 13.24 23.99
C GLY A 89 4.38 13.18 25.01
N THR A 90 4.69 14.33 25.62
CA THR A 90 5.77 14.46 26.63
C THR A 90 5.62 13.46 27.79
N ALA A 91 4.40 13.20 28.25
CA ALA A 91 4.12 12.26 29.33
C ALA A 91 4.41 10.79 28.95
N GLU A 92 4.43 10.47 27.66
CA GLU A 92 4.62 9.12 27.13
C GLU A 92 6.10 8.83 26.82
N ARG A 93 6.96 9.85 26.85
CA ARG A 93 8.38 9.76 26.48
C ARG A 93 9.20 8.75 27.30
N PRO A 94 9.13 8.70 28.65
CA PRO A 94 9.91 7.73 29.43
C PRO A 94 9.57 6.27 29.06
N TRP A 95 8.29 6.02 28.79
CA TRP A 95 7.82 4.72 28.33
C TRP A 95 8.37 4.39 26.96
N VAL A 96 8.34 5.34 26.02
CA VAL A 96 8.90 5.13 24.69
C VAL A 96 10.40 4.84 24.75
N GLU A 97 11.16 5.54 25.60
CA GLU A 97 12.58 5.29 25.84
C GLU A 97 12.83 3.86 26.34
N GLU A 98 11.99 3.36 27.24
CA GLU A 98 12.00 1.96 27.70
C GLU A 98 11.67 0.99 26.54
N LEU A 99 10.64 1.27 25.76
CA LEU A 99 10.19 0.43 24.64
C LEU A 99 11.23 0.32 23.52
N VAL A 100 12.04 1.36 23.32
CA VAL A 100 13.09 1.36 22.29
C VAL A 100 14.46 0.94 22.79
N SER A 101 14.65 0.77 24.10
CA SER A 101 15.90 0.31 24.70
C SER A 101 16.33 -1.05 24.12
N ASP A 102 17.62 -1.37 24.15
CA ASP A 102 18.11 -2.67 23.65
C ASP A 102 17.66 -3.86 24.53
N THR A 103 17.11 -3.60 25.72
CA THR A 103 16.62 -4.61 26.67
C THR A 103 15.14 -4.97 26.48
N ALA A 104 14.32 -4.07 25.94
CA ALA A 104 12.95 -4.40 25.55
C ALA A 104 12.98 -5.36 24.37
N THR A 105 12.28 -6.51 24.45
CA THR A 105 12.12 -7.46 23.34
C THR A 105 10.69 -7.42 22.79
N GLU A 106 10.46 -8.01 21.61
CA GLU A 106 9.11 -8.21 21.07
C GLU A 106 8.20 -8.94 22.07
N TRP A 107 8.76 -9.91 22.80
CA TRP A 107 8.06 -10.63 23.86
C TRP A 107 7.63 -9.70 25.01
N THR A 108 8.55 -8.84 25.48
CA THR A 108 8.29 -7.87 26.55
C THR A 108 7.14 -6.92 26.20
N LEU A 109 7.07 -6.47 24.95
CA LEU A 109 6.00 -5.60 24.47
C LEU A 109 4.65 -6.32 24.35
N MET A 110 4.67 -7.53 23.79
CA MET A 110 3.44 -8.26 23.49
C MET A 110 2.79 -8.90 24.73
N HIS A 111 3.56 -9.10 25.80
CA HIS A 111 3.12 -9.87 26.97
C HIS A 111 3.25 -9.12 28.30
N ASN A 112 3.71 -7.86 28.31
CA ASN A 112 3.64 -7.03 29.51
C ASN A 112 2.27 -6.33 29.58
N PRO A 113 1.40 -6.69 30.54
CA PRO A 113 0.05 -6.14 30.65
C PRO A 113 0.05 -4.64 31.00
N GLN A 114 1.13 -4.12 31.58
CA GLN A 114 1.28 -2.70 31.89
C GLN A 114 1.67 -1.88 30.66
N LEU A 115 2.41 -2.48 29.72
CA LEU A 115 2.83 -1.81 28.49
C LEU A 115 1.76 -1.91 27.39
N GLN A 116 0.97 -2.97 27.34
CA GLN A 116 -0.07 -3.16 26.31
C GLN A 116 -1.03 -1.95 26.15
N PRO A 117 -1.59 -1.35 27.22
CA PRO A 117 -2.45 -0.16 27.11
C PRO A 117 -1.75 1.10 26.58
N LEU A 118 -0.42 1.18 26.65
CA LEU A 118 0.39 2.30 26.15
C LEU A 118 0.86 2.04 24.71
N VAL A 119 1.26 0.80 24.43
CA VAL A 119 1.74 0.35 23.12
C VAL A 119 0.64 0.45 22.08
N GLN A 120 -0.59 -0.01 22.38
CA GLN A 120 -1.67 -0.03 21.40
C GLN A 120 -2.06 1.38 20.87
N PRO A 121 -2.25 2.42 21.72
CA PRO A 121 -2.47 3.79 21.23
C PRO A 121 -1.29 4.37 20.45
N LEU A 122 -0.05 4.06 20.85
CA LEU A 122 1.16 4.50 20.16
C LEU A 122 1.29 3.85 18.78
N LEU A 123 1.03 2.55 18.69
CA LEU A 123 0.95 1.82 17.43
C LEU A 123 -0.11 2.42 16.53
N ARG A 124 -1.33 2.63 17.05
CA ARG A 124 -2.43 3.23 16.28
C ARG A 124 -2.05 4.60 15.70
N ARG A 125 -1.53 5.51 16.52
CA ARG A 125 -1.06 6.83 16.04
C ARG A 125 0.08 6.69 15.03
N THR A 126 0.94 5.68 15.18
CA THR A 126 2.02 5.39 14.22
C THR A 126 1.46 4.93 12.87
N VAL A 127 0.46 4.05 12.88
CA VAL A 127 -0.24 3.59 11.68
C VAL A 127 -0.89 4.78 10.95
N GLU A 128 -1.59 5.63 11.70
CA GLU A 128 -2.27 6.81 11.17
C GLU A 128 -1.27 7.81 10.56
N ALA A 129 -0.16 8.10 11.24
CA ALA A 129 0.89 8.98 10.76
C ALA A 129 1.59 8.42 9.50
N LEU A 130 1.88 7.12 9.47
CA LEU A 130 2.46 6.46 8.30
C LEU A 130 1.51 6.47 7.11
N GLY A 131 0.21 6.23 7.33
CA GLY A 131 -0.80 6.30 6.27
C GLY A 131 -0.90 7.71 5.67
N GLN A 132 -0.90 8.75 6.51
CA GLN A 132 -0.88 10.15 6.04
C GLN A 132 0.40 10.47 5.26
N PHE A 133 1.55 10.01 5.73
CA PHE A 133 2.82 10.21 5.06
C PHE A 133 2.88 9.49 3.70
N GLU A 134 2.43 8.24 3.64
CA GLU A 134 2.29 7.49 2.39
C GLU A 134 1.38 8.21 1.40
N HIS A 135 0.22 8.71 1.85
CA HIS A 135 -0.66 9.52 1.01
C HIS A 135 0.02 10.80 0.49
N ALA A 136 0.85 11.44 1.31
CA ALA A 136 1.62 12.61 0.91
C ALA A 136 2.71 12.26 -0.14
N GLN A 137 3.48 11.19 0.07
CA GLN A 137 4.49 10.72 -0.89
C GLN A 137 3.85 10.28 -2.21
N ARG A 138 2.73 9.54 -2.16
CA ARG A 138 1.93 9.19 -3.32
C ARG A 138 1.53 10.43 -4.12
N SER A 139 0.95 11.42 -3.45
CA SER A 139 0.49 12.65 -4.09
C SER A 139 1.65 13.43 -4.72
N LYS A 140 2.83 13.44 -4.08
CA LYS A 140 4.05 14.06 -4.61
C LYS A 140 4.53 13.34 -5.87
N TYR A 141 4.60 12.01 -5.85
CA TYR A 141 5.02 11.22 -7.00
C TYR A 141 4.04 11.31 -8.18
N LEU A 142 2.74 11.17 -7.94
CA LEU A 142 1.72 11.25 -9.00
C LEU A 142 1.75 12.62 -9.71
N LYS A 143 1.90 13.72 -8.97
CA LYS A 143 2.11 15.05 -9.56
C LYS A 143 3.37 15.11 -10.42
N LYS A 144 4.48 14.50 -9.96
CA LYS A 144 5.75 14.43 -10.71
C LYS A 144 5.56 13.74 -12.07
N VAL A 145 4.74 12.70 -12.14
CA VAL A 145 4.43 11.98 -13.40
C VAL A 145 3.21 12.55 -14.13
N GLY A 146 2.71 13.74 -13.77
CA GLY A 146 1.63 14.43 -14.48
C GLY A 146 0.22 13.91 -14.20
N ILE A 147 0.03 13.12 -13.14
CA ILE A 147 -1.28 12.62 -12.70
C ILE A 147 -1.80 13.50 -11.57
N TYR A 148 -2.90 14.21 -11.83
CA TYR A 148 -3.61 14.98 -10.81
C TYR A 148 -4.72 14.12 -10.21
N MET A 149 -4.57 13.75 -8.95
CA MET A 149 -5.64 13.10 -8.22
C MET A 149 -6.78 14.09 -7.97
N GLN A 150 -7.98 13.80 -8.48
CA GLN A 150 -9.20 14.22 -7.80
C GLN A 150 -9.41 13.26 -6.63
N ASP A 151 -9.75 13.78 -5.45
CA ASP A 151 -9.87 13.02 -4.19
C ASP A 151 -10.76 11.77 -4.34
N ARG A 152 -10.15 10.65 -4.74
CA ARG A 152 -10.76 9.34 -4.67
C ARG A 152 -10.07 8.62 -3.53
N GLN A 153 -10.75 8.57 -2.39
CA GLN A 153 -10.40 7.62 -1.35
C GLN A 153 -10.52 6.22 -1.93
N GLY A 154 -9.57 5.33 -1.62
CA GLY A 154 -9.59 3.95 -2.07
C GLY A 154 -10.91 3.31 -1.66
N ILE A 155 -11.73 2.94 -2.64
CA ILE A 155 -12.95 2.20 -2.36
C ILE A 155 -12.51 0.77 -2.05
N GLN A 156 -13.07 0.18 -0.99
CA GLN A 156 -12.90 -1.24 -0.72
C GLN A 156 -13.74 -2.02 -1.74
N THR A 157 -13.26 -2.10 -2.98
CA THR A 157 -14.00 -2.72 -4.07
C THR A 157 -13.90 -4.23 -3.92
N ARG A 158 -14.99 -4.92 -3.59
CA ARG A 158 -14.98 -6.39 -3.68
C ARG A 158 -14.69 -6.77 -5.13
N ALA A 159 -13.73 -7.66 -5.35
CA ALA A 159 -13.49 -8.22 -6.66
C ALA A 159 -14.81 -8.80 -7.19
N ASP A 160 -15.21 -8.37 -8.38
CA ASP A 160 -16.49 -8.76 -8.98
C ASP A 160 -16.29 -9.67 -10.21
N ARG A 161 -17.40 -10.16 -10.76
CA ARG A 161 -17.40 -11.17 -11.84
C ARG A 161 -16.95 -10.64 -13.19
N THR A 162 -16.68 -9.34 -13.32
CA THR A 162 -16.34 -8.71 -14.60
C THR A 162 -14.83 -8.62 -14.85
N ILE A 163 -14.00 -9.05 -13.89
CA ILE A 163 -12.54 -8.97 -13.96
C ILE A 163 -11.96 -10.06 -14.87
N ASP A 164 -11.16 -9.65 -15.86
CA ASP A 164 -10.38 -10.54 -16.73
C ASP A 164 -8.98 -10.81 -16.16
N TYR A 165 -8.34 -9.79 -15.59
CA TYR A 165 -6.99 -9.86 -15.03
C TYR A 165 -6.98 -9.31 -13.61
N PHE A 166 -6.63 -10.14 -12.63
CA PHE A 166 -6.38 -9.71 -11.27
C PHE A 166 -4.89 -9.78 -10.98
N ILE A 167 -4.31 -8.62 -10.66
CA ILE A 167 -2.87 -8.44 -10.48
C ILE A 167 -2.59 -8.12 -9.00
N GLY A 168 -2.10 -9.10 -8.25
CA GLY A 168 -1.62 -8.91 -6.89
C GLY A 168 -0.27 -8.20 -6.87
N MET A 169 -0.16 -7.09 -6.14
CA MET A 169 1.07 -6.28 -6.04
C MET A 169 2.23 -7.00 -5.32
N ALA A 170 1.95 -8.16 -4.70
CA ALA A 170 2.92 -9.09 -4.12
C ALA A 170 2.33 -10.52 -4.12
N PRO A 171 3.18 -11.56 -3.98
CA PRO A 171 2.71 -12.96 -3.95
C PRO A 171 1.61 -13.22 -2.90
N GLY A 172 1.73 -12.63 -1.71
CA GLY A 172 0.72 -12.74 -0.66
C GLY A 172 -0.64 -12.14 -1.06
N ASN A 173 -0.65 -11.04 -1.83
CA ASN A 173 -1.89 -10.43 -2.31
C ASN A 173 -2.55 -11.31 -3.38
N ALA A 174 -1.78 -11.92 -4.29
CA ALA A 174 -2.31 -12.87 -5.25
C ALA A 174 -2.86 -14.14 -4.58
N ALA A 175 -2.17 -14.65 -3.56
CA ALA A 175 -2.62 -15.81 -2.77
C ALA A 175 -3.93 -15.50 -2.02
N ALA A 176 -3.99 -14.36 -1.31
CA ALA A 176 -5.19 -13.92 -0.60
C ALA A 176 -6.38 -13.77 -1.56
N ALA A 177 -6.16 -13.20 -2.74
CA ALA A 177 -7.19 -13.09 -3.76
C ALA A 177 -7.69 -14.46 -4.23
N ARG A 178 -6.80 -15.42 -4.48
CA ARG A 178 -7.19 -16.80 -4.84
C ARG A 178 -8.08 -17.43 -3.78
N THR A 179 -7.78 -17.23 -2.49
CA THR A 179 -8.62 -17.71 -1.38
C THR A 179 -9.99 -17.03 -1.37
N ILE A 180 -10.05 -15.71 -1.55
CA ILE A 180 -11.32 -14.97 -1.63
C ILE A 180 -12.19 -15.49 -2.78
N PHE A 181 -11.56 -15.80 -3.92
CA PHE A 181 -12.24 -16.35 -5.08
C PHE A 181 -12.64 -17.82 -4.93
N SER A 182 -11.92 -18.62 -4.16
CA SER A 182 -12.29 -20.03 -3.89
C SER A 182 -13.42 -20.16 -2.89
N ASP A 183 -13.45 -19.28 -1.89
CA ASP A 183 -14.37 -19.38 -0.74
C ASP A 183 -15.74 -18.74 -1.03
N GLY A 184 -15.78 -17.78 -1.95
CA GLY A 184 -17.01 -17.17 -2.43
C GLY A 184 -17.64 -17.97 -3.57
N HIS A 185 -18.96 -18.07 -3.63
CA HIS A 185 -19.74 -18.55 -4.79
C HIS A 185 -19.60 -17.65 -6.06
N ILE A 186 -18.43 -17.05 -6.25
CA ILE A 186 -18.05 -16.20 -7.36
C ILE A 186 -17.30 -17.12 -8.34
N ARG A 187 -17.99 -17.57 -9.40
CA ARG A 187 -17.29 -18.10 -10.58
C ARG A 187 -16.43 -16.97 -11.14
N TYR A 188 -15.16 -16.97 -10.75
CA TYR A 188 -14.15 -16.06 -11.27
C TYR A 188 -13.73 -16.58 -12.66
N VAL A 189 -13.84 -15.72 -13.67
CA VAL A 189 -13.49 -16.06 -15.06
C VAL A 189 -12.11 -15.52 -15.44
N GLY A 190 -11.59 -14.57 -14.67
CA GLY A 190 -10.28 -13.99 -14.90
C GLY A 190 -9.10 -14.87 -14.46
N VAL A 191 -7.89 -14.39 -14.69
CA VAL A 191 -6.66 -15.01 -14.20
C VAL A 191 -6.09 -14.20 -13.03
N VAL A 192 -5.54 -14.87 -12.02
CA VAL A 192 -4.90 -14.23 -10.86
C VAL A 192 -3.39 -14.40 -10.95
N TYR A 193 -2.69 -13.28 -11.10
CA TYR A 193 -1.23 -13.22 -11.10
C TYR A 193 -0.73 -12.43 -9.89
N ASP A 194 0.47 -12.73 -9.41
CA ASP A 194 1.26 -11.67 -8.78
C ASP A 194 1.98 -10.87 -9.86
N ILE A 195 2.27 -9.61 -9.55
CA ILE A 195 2.83 -8.66 -10.51
C ILE A 195 4.19 -9.12 -11.03
N GLY A 196 4.98 -9.81 -10.21
CA GLY A 196 6.27 -10.36 -10.63
C GLY A 196 6.11 -11.51 -11.62
N GLN A 197 5.22 -12.47 -11.34
CA GLN A 197 4.87 -13.53 -12.29
C GLN A 197 4.29 -12.99 -13.60
N PHE A 198 3.51 -11.92 -13.56
CA PHE A 198 2.90 -11.36 -14.77
C PHE A 198 3.89 -10.55 -15.62
N THR A 199 4.82 -9.84 -14.98
CA THR A 199 5.74 -8.92 -15.68
C THR A 199 7.14 -9.50 -15.87
N GLY A 200 7.49 -10.58 -15.19
CA GLY A 200 8.86 -11.10 -15.10
C GLY A 200 9.79 -10.26 -14.20
N LEU A 201 9.25 -9.29 -13.46
CA LEU A 201 9.99 -8.39 -12.59
C LEU A 201 10.08 -8.92 -11.15
N ASP A 202 11.02 -8.37 -10.38
CA ASP A 202 11.08 -8.61 -8.94
C ASP A 202 9.81 -8.09 -8.23
N PRO A 203 9.43 -8.69 -7.08
CA PRO A 203 8.29 -8.20 -6.31
C PRO A 203 8.43 -6.72 -5.94
N ILE A 204 7.36 -5.95 -6.14
CA ILE A 204 7.33 -4.53 -5.76
C ILE A 204 7.46 -4.42 -4.24
N THR A 205 8.57 -3.80 -3.81
CA THR A 205 8.86 -3.60 -2.39
C THR A 205 7.72 -2.86 -1.72
N ASN A 206 7.26 -3.33 -0.56
CA ASN A 206 6.27 -2.60 0.21
C ASN A 206 6.91 -1.37 0.87
N GLY A 207 6.55 -0.17 0.41
CA GLY A 207 6.99 1.10 1.02
C GLY A 207 6.40 1.32 2.42
N TRP A 208 5.28 0.64 2.72
CA TRP A 208 4.60 0.73 4.00
C TRP A 208 5.52 0.31 5.17
N GLY A 209 5.65 1.18 6.17
CA GLY A 209 6.50 0.95 7.35
C GLY A 209 7.97 1.37 7.20
N ASN A 210 8.44 1.73 5.99
CA ASN A 210 9.82 2.16 5.79
C ASN A 210 10.05 3.68 6.03
N ALA A 211 8.98 4.48 6.10
CA ALA A 211 8.96 5.92 6.40
C ALA A 211 9.85 6.85 5.54
N LEU A 212 10.68 6.32 4.64
CA LEU A 212 11.66 7.08 3.86
C LEU A 212 11.10 7.52 2.49
N PRO A 213 11.16 8.82 2.12
CA PRO A 213 10.71 9.30 0.82
C PRO A 213 11.31 8.54 -0.38
N SER A 214 12.61 8.22 -0.33
CA SER A 214 13.31 7.50 -1.40
C SER A 214 12.81 6.07 -1.61
N LYS A 215 12.32 5.40 -0.54
CA LYS A 215 11.72 4.08 -0.64
C LYS A 215 10.36 4.14 -1.33
N TYR A 216 9.57 5.18 -1.06
CA TYR A 216 8.31 5.40 -1.78
C TYR A 216 8.56 5.76 -3.25
N GLU A 217 9.54 6.62 -3.54
CA GLU A 217 9.89 7.00 -4.92
C GLU A 217 10.34 5.79 -5.74
N GLN A 218 11.23 4.95 -5.21
CA GLN A 218 11.65 3.72 -5.89
C GLN A 218 10.47 2.77 -6.10
N MET A 219 9.67 2.51 -5.05
CA MET A 219 8.49 1.64 -5.14
C MET A 219 7.53 2.11 -6.25
N TYR A 220 7.28 3.41 -6.35
CA TYR A 220 6.39 3.93 -7.39
C TYR A 220 7.01 3.88 -8.79
N ALA A 221 8.32 4.09 -8.93
CA ALA A 221 9.02 3.92 -10.21
C ALA A 221 8.98 2.46 -10.69
N ASP A 222 9.23 1.49 -9.78
CA ASP A 222 9.11 0.06 -10.08
C ASP A 222 7.67 -0.28 -10.50
N LEU A 223 6.69 0.34 -9.83
CA LEU A 223 5.28 0.14 -10.13
C LEU A 223 4.86 0.77 -11.46
N GLU A 224 5.43 1.92 -11.84
CA GLU A 224 5.25 2.53 -13.16
C GLU A 224 5.75 1.61 -14.26
N HIS A 225 6.97 1.07 -14.10
CA HIS A 225 7.51 0.09 -15.04
C HIS A 225 6.62 -1.16 -15.13
N ALA A 226 6.27 -1.75 -13.98
CA ALA A 226 5.44 -2.95 -13.94
C ALA A 226 4.03 -2.73 -14.50
N THR A 227 3.46 -1.53 -14.31
CA THR A 227 2.16 -1.17 -14.89
C THR A 227 2.26 -1.14 -16.42
N THR A 228 3.28 -0.49 -16.98
CA THR A 228 3.50 -0.46 -18.44
C THR A 228 3.63 -1.86 -19.02
N VAL A 229 4.48 -2.71 -18.42
CA VAL A 229 4.66 -4.11 -18.86
C VAL A 229 3.34 -4.89 -18.76
N THR A 230 2.57 -4.68 -17.70
CA THR A 230 1.25 -5.30 -17.54
C THR A 230 0.30 -4.91 -18.68
N MET A 231 0.25 -3.62 -19.02
CA MET A 231 -0.64 -3.12 -20.07
C MET A 231 -0.23 -3.62 -21.45
N GLU A 232 1.07 -3.62 -21.76
CA GLU A 232 1.62 -4.14 -23.03
C GLU A 232 1.32 -5.63 -23.19
N ARG A 233 1.53 -6.42 -22.14
CA ARG A 233 1.23 -7.86 -22.18
C ARG A 233 -0.26 -8.14 -22.38
N VAL A 234 -1.15 -7.41 -21.69
CA VAL A 234 -2.61 -7.57 -21.90
C VAL A 234 -2.99 -7.19 -23.33
N ARG A 235 -2.38 -6.13 -23.87
CA ARG A 235 -2.59 -5.69 -25.25
C ARG A 235 -2.21 -6.78 -26.26
N GLU A 236 -1.05 -7.42 -26.07
CA GLU A 236 -0.58 -8.54 -26.89
C GLU A 236 -1.50 -9.76 -26.77
N GLU A 237 -1.80 -10.22 -25.55
CA GLU A 237 -2.64 -11.41 -25.29
C GLU A 237 -4.06 -11.26 -25.83
N ARG A 238 -4.57 -10.02 -25.91
CA ARG A 238 -5.92 -9.71 -26.38
C ARG A 238 -5.97 -9.17 -27.81
N SER A 239 -4.80 -8.97 -28.44
CA SER A 239 -4.64 -8.47 -29.80
C SER A 239 -5.41 -7.16 -30.04
N ILE A 240 -5.21 -6.17 -29.16
CA ILE A 240 -5.85 -4.84 -29.20
C ILE A 240 -4.89 -3.68 -29.44
#